data_AF-A0A9N8RW90-F1
#
_entry.id   AF-A0A9N8RW90-F1
#
_cell.length_a   1.000
_cell.length_b   1.000
_cell.length_c   1.000
_cell.angle_alpha   90.00
_cell.angle_beta   90.00
_cell.angle_gamma   90.00
#
_symmetry.space_group_name_H-M   'P 1'
#
loop_
_entity.id
_entity.type
_entity.pdbx_description
1 polymer ?
#
loop_
_entity_poly.entity_id
_entity_poly.type
_entity_poly.pdbx_seq_one_letter_code
_entity_poly.pdbx_strand_id
1 'polypeptide(L)'
;MVKRVFFSFHYQDVIDFRANVVRNHWVAKDDREDAGFFDASIWEESKKKGTTALKKLIHDGLENTTNTCVLIGSQTYARPWVRYEIFYSIWRGNHVFGVHINQIKGKDGKIKANGPNPFDYLALKYSADGKSVEPMEAKDGKWIPFAEFGAYELRQVAPEGRWGKTVSLSSLGFKTYCWSADDGYNSFANWVK
;
A
#
# COMPACT_ATOMS: atom_id res chain seq x y z
N MET A 1 -10.47 20.12 -5.95
CA MET A 1 -9.12 19.62 -6.27
C MET A 1 -9.25 18.15 -6.57
N VAL A 2 -8.70 17.66 -7.68
CA VAL A 2 -8.79 16.25 -8.09
C VAL A 2 -8.15 15.37 -7.02
N LYS A 3 -8.89 14.37 -6.51
CA LYS A 3 -8.31 13.41 -5.57
C LYS A 3 -7.50 12.39 -6.37
N ARG A 4 -6.18 12.34 -6.14
CA ARG A 4 -5.27 11.40 -6.79
C ARG A 4 -4.91 10.26 -5.85
N VAL A 5 -5.17 9.03 -6.28
CA VAL A 5 -4.92 7.81 -5.53
C VAL A 5 -3.83 7.02 -6.23
N PHE A 6 -2.81 6.63 -5.48
CA PHE A 6 -1.85 5.62 -5.90
C PHE A 6 -2.39 4.23 -5.52
N PHE A 7 -2.45 3.31 -6.48
CA PHE A 7 -2.85 1.92 -6.23
C PHE A 7 -1.63 1.02 -6.12
N SER A 8 -1.45 0.42 -4.94
CA SER A 8 -0.41 -0.58 -4.68
C SER A 8 -1.02 -1.98 -4.72
N PHE A 9 -0.45 -2.92 -5.48
CA PHE A 9 -1.05 -4.24 -5.67
C PHE A 9 -0.04 -5.30 -6.08
N HIS A 10 -0.44 -6.58 -5.99
CA HIS A 10 0.30 -7.66 -6.60
C HIS A 10 -0.12 -7.84 -8.06
N TYR A 11 0.85 -7.94 -8.98
CA TYR A 11 0.56 -8.00 -10.42
C TYR A 11 -0.38 -9.15 -10.84
N GLN A 12 -0.34 -10.29 -10.13
CA GLN A 12 -1.29 -11.39 -10.38
C GLN A 12 -2.75 -10.96 -10.19
N ASP A 13 -3.04 -9.99 -9.32
CA ASP A 13 -4.40 -9.50 -9.09
C ASP A 13 -4.90 -8.63 -10.25
N VAL A 14 -4.00 -8.08 -11.08
CA VAL A 14 -4.34 -7.46 -12.37
C VAL A 14 -4.63 -8.54 -13.42
N ILE A 15 -3.78 -9.57 -13.51
CA ILE A 15 -4.00 -10.73 -14.41
C ILE A 15 -5.33 -11.41 -14.12
N ASP A 16 -5.74 -11.46 -12.86
CA ASP A 16 -7.01 -12.06 -12.42
C ASP A 16 -8.21 -11.12 -12.57
N PHE A 17 -8.00 -9.90 -13.09
CA PHE A 17 -8.97 -8.82 -13.30
C PHE A 17 -9.55 -8.18 -12.03
N ARG A 18 -9.06 -8.55 -10.85
CA ARG A 18 -9.60 -8.07 -9.55
C ARG A 18 -9.18 -6.63 -9.26
N ALA A 19 -7.91 -6.32 -9.44
CA ALA A 19 -7.39 -4.98 -9.22
C ALA A 19 -8.02 -3.97 -10.19
N ASN A 20 -8.24 -4.37 -11.44
CA ASN A 20 -8.83 -3.50 -12.46
C ASN A 20 -10.27 -3.09 -12.17
N VAL A 21 -11.05 -3.89 -11.43
CA VAL A 21 -12.42 -3.49 -11.05
C VAL A 21 -12.40 -2.22 -10.18
N VAL A 22 -11.55 -2.18 -9.17
CA VAL A 22 -11.42 -1.01 -8.28
C VAL A 22 -10.84 0.19 -9.03
N ARG A 23 -9.80 -0.05 -9.84
CA ARG A 23 -9.11 1.00 -10.59
C ARG A 23 -10.00 1.64 -11.64
N ASN A 24 -10.65 0.83 -12.48
CA ASN A 24 -11.57 1.32 -13.51
C ASN A 24 -12.74 2.08 -12.89
N HIS A 25 -13.24 1.63 -11.73
CA HIS A 25 -14.26 2.38 -10.99
C HIS A 25 -13.76 3.77 -10.55
N TRP A 26 -12.49 3.89 -10.16
CA TRP A 26 -11.92 5.16 -9.74
C TRP A 26 -11.74 6.13 -10.91
N VAL A 27 -11.11 5.69 -12.00
CA VAL A 27 -10.76 6.56 -13.14
C VAL A 27 -11.93 6.90 -14.06
N ALA A 28 -13.04 6.16 -13.98
CA ALA A 28 -14.23 6.43 -14.80
C ALA A 28 -15.06 7.65 -14.34
N LYS A 29 -14.56 8.45 -13.39
CA LYS A 29 -15.25 9.62 -12.83
C LYS A 29 -14.45 10.88 -13.17
N ASP A 30 -15.15 11.91 -13.65
CA ASP A 30 -14.56 13.13 -14.25
C ASP A 30 -13.62 13.92 -13.31
N ASP A 31 -13.70 13.70 -12.00
CA ASP A 31 -12.92 14.40 -10.97
C ASP A 31 -11.80 13.55 -10.35
N ARG A 32 -11.41 12.44 -10.99
CA ARG A 32 -10.52 11.42 -10.43
C ARG A 32 -9.46 10.95 -11.40
N GLU A 33 -8.24 10.80 -10.89
CA GLU A 33 -7.11 10.26 -11.65
C GLU A 33 -6.42 9.16 -10.85
N ASP A 34 -6.00 8.09 -11.56
CA ASP A 34 -5.02 7.10 -11.08
C ASP A 34 -3.64 7.59 -11.54
N ALA A 35 -2.75 7.85 -10.59
CA ALA A 35 -1.42 8.37 -10.86
C ALA A 35 -0.33 7.27 -10.94
N GLY A 36 -0.67 6.03 -10.55
CA GLY A 36 0.33 5.03 -10.19
C GLY A 36 0.35 3.77 -11.05
N PHE A 37 -0.43 3.69 -12.14
CA PHE A 37 -0.45 2.49 -12.94
C PHE A 37 0.70 2.40 -13.92
N PHE A 38 1.68 1.58 -13.57
CA PHE A 38 2.67 1.09 -14.51
C PHE A 38 2.19 -0.25 -15.07
N ASP A 39 2.12 -0.34 -16.39
CA ASP A 39 1.89 -1.63 -17.03
C ASP A 39 3.04 -2.62 -16.75
N ALA A 40 2.81 -3.90 -17.01
CA ALA A 40 3.82 -4.94 -16.79
C ALA A 40 5.15 -4.63 -17.48
N SER A 41 5.10 -4.06 -18.68
CA SER A 41 6.28 -3.76 -19.47
C SER A 41 7.16 -2.72 -18.80
N ILE A 42 6.58 -1.60 -18.35
CA ILE A 42 7.32 -0.53 -17.66
C ILE A 42 7.91 -1.05 -16.36
N TRP A 43 7.16 -1.87 -15.62
CA TRP A 43 7.62 -2.48 -14.38
C TRP A 43 8.78 -3.45 -14.60
N GLU A 44 8.63 -4.40 -15.54
CA GLU A 44 9.68 -5.38 -15.84
C GLU A 44 10.91 -4.73 -16.48
N GLU A 45 10.75 -3.70 -17.30
CA GLU A 45 11.86 -2.91 -17.83
C GLU A 45 12.62 -2.18 -16.71
N SER A 46 11.89 -1.56 -15.78
CA SER A 46 12.50 -0.85 -14.64
C SER A 46 13.20 -1.81 -13.69
N LYS A 47 12.63 -3.00 -13.49
CA LYS A 47 13.26 -4.09 -12.73
C LYS A 47 14.56 -4.57 -13.38
N LYS A 48 14.63 -4.66 -14.72
CA LYS A 48 15.88 -4.96 -15.45
C LYS A 48 16.94 -3.87 -15.29
N LYS A 49 16.52 -2.61 -15.12
CA LYS A 49 17.42 -1.47 -14.86
C LYS A 49 17.89 -1.39 -13.40
N GLY A 50 17.40 -2.28 -12.53
CA GLY A 50 17.84 -2.44 -11.13
C GLY A 50 16.99 -1.70 -10.10
N THR A 51 17.28 -1.95 -8.82
CA THR A 51 16.53 -1.46 -7.65
C THR A 51 16.34 0.06 -7.64
N THR A 52 17.37 0.83 -8.02
CA THR A 52 17.30 2.30 -8.07
C THR A 52 16.27 2.81 -9.08
N ALA A 53 16.24 2.22 -10.28
CA ALA A 53 15.28 2.59 -11.31
C ALA A 53 13.85 2.25 -10.86
N LEU A 54 13.66 1.14 -10.17
CA LEU A 54 12.36 0.74 -9.66
C LEU A 54 11.87 1.63 -8.51
N LYS A 55 12.76 2.02 -7.58
CA LYS A 55 12.43 3.03 -6.56
C LYS A 55 12.05 4.36 -7.20
N LYS A 56 12.79 4.81 -8.21
CA LYS A 56 12.45 6.03 -8.96
C LYS A 56 11.07 5.94 -9.61
N LEU A 57 10.76 4.82 -10.28
CA LEU A 57 9.45 4.60 -10.89
C LEU A 57 8.33 4.74 -9.86
N ILE A 58 8.50 4.11 -8.69
CA ILE A 58 7.56 4.20 -7.58
C ILE A 58 7.45 5.63 -7.09
N HIS A 59 8.56 6.36 -6.95
CA HIS A 59 8.57 7.75 -6.52
C HIS A 59 7.77 8.63 -7.47
N ASP A 60 8.05 8.52 -8.76
CA ASP A 60 7.42 9.29 -9.84
C ASP A 60 5.89 9.00 -9.88
N GLY A 61 5.46 7.74 -9.81
CA GLY A 61 4.03 7.40 -9.82
C GLY A 61 3.27 7.83 -8.57
N LEU A 62 4.00 7.97 -7.47
CA LEU A 62 3.46 8.46 -6.23
C LEU A 62 3.45 10.00 -6.19
N GLU A 63 4.18 10.72 -7.04
CA GLU A 63 4.15 12.18 -7.10
C GLU A 63 2.73 12.70 -7.35
N ASN A 64 2.41 13.83 -6.72
CA ASN A 64 1.08 14.46 -6.79
C ASN A 64 -0.09 13.57 -6.30
N THR A 65 0.19 12.49 -5.56
CA THR A 65 -0.85 11.72 -4.86
C THR A 65 -0.91 12.12 -3.39
N THR A 66 -2.11 12.09 -2.82
CA THR A 66 -2.32 12.30 -1.38
C THR A 66 -2.80 11.03 -0.68
N ASN A 67 -3.17 10.01 -1.46
CA ASN A 67 -3.75 8.77 -0.97
C ASN A 67 -3.04 7.57 -1.60
N THR A 68 -2.84 6.52 -0.81
CA THR A 68 -2.32 5.23 -1.26
C THR A 68 -3.30 4.13 -0.85
N CYS A 69 -3.87 3.46 -1.85
CA CYS A 69 -4.79 2.34 -1.67
C CYS A 69 -4.07 1.02 -2.00
N VAL A 70 -3.87 0.18 -0.98
CA VAL A 70 -3.30 -1.16 -1.15
C VAL A 70 -4.42 -2.13 -1.52
N LEU A 71 -4.41 -2.68 -2.73
CA LEU A 71 -5.37 -3.71 -3.15
C LEU A 71 -4.89 -5.09 -2.70
N ILE A 72 -5.56 -5.62 -1.69
CA ILE A 72 -5.15 -6.81 -0.94
C ILE A 72 -5.75 -8.06 -1.58
N GLY A 73 -4.96 -8.71 -2.42
CA GLY A 73 -5.18 -10.08 -2.89
C GLY A 73 -4.47 -11.11 -2.02
N SER A 74 -4.41 -12.36 -2.50
CA SER A 74 -3.90 -13.50 -1.71
C SER A 74 -2.42 -13.40 -1.32
N GLN A 75 -1.61 -12.70 -2.12
CA GLN A 75 -0.14 -12.68 -1.98
C GLN A 75 0.43 -11.26 -1.85
N THR A 76 -0.44 -10.24 -1.77
CA THR A 76 -0.05 -8.81 -1.67
C THR A 76 0.87 -8.55 -0.48
N TYR A 77 0.57 -9.12 0.69
CA TYR A 77 1.37 -8.94 1.92
C TYR A 77 2.83 -9.39 1.78
N ALA A 78 3.11 -10.30 0.85
CA ALA A 78 4.43 -10.90 0.66
C ALA A 78 5.25 -10.22 -0.45
N ARG A 79 4.73 -9.17 -1.10
CA ARG A 79 5.42 -8.50 -2.20
C ARG A 79 6.36 -7.40 -1.67
N PRO A 80 7.68 -7.47 -1.90
CA PRO A 80 8.63 -6.48 -1.38
C PRO A 80 8.32 -5.05 -1.85
N TRP A 81 7.90 -4.89 -3.10
CA TRP A 81 7.61 -3.57 -3.66
C TRP A 81 6.30 -2.97 -3.15
N VAL A 82 5.31 -3.79 -2.85
CA VAL A 82 4.12 -3.33 -2.10
C VAL A 82 4.51 -2.83 -0.72
N ARG A 83 5.40 -3.55 -0.01
CA ARG A 83 5.92 -3.11 1.30
C ARG A 83 6.65 -1.77 1.17
N TYR A 84 7.49 -1.62 0.15
CA TYR A 84 8.20 -0.38 -0.16
C TYR A 84 7.24 0.78 -0.44
N GLU A 85 6.24 0.57 -1.29
CA GLU A 85 5.21 1.56 -1.64
C GLU A 85 4.44 2.03 -0.39
N ILE A 86 4.10 1.12 0.52
CA ILE A 86 3.45 1.44 1.80
C ILE A 86 4.35 2.33 2.65
N PHE A 87 5.60 1.91 2.92
CA PHE A 87 6.51 2.68 3.77
C PHE A 87 6.86 4.04 3.20
N TYR A 88 7.15 4.10 1.89
CA TYR A 88 7.42 5.35 1.22
C TYR A 88 6.20 6.27 1.29
N SER A 89 4.99 5.75 1.05
CA SER A 89 3.73 6.51 1.18
C SER A 89 3.52 7.08 2.58
N ILE A 90 3.83 6.32 3.63
CA ILE A 90 3.76 6.79 5.02
C ILE A 90 4.77 7.93 5.25
N TRP A 91 6.03 7.75 4.83
CA TRP A 91 7.10 8.73 5.02
C TRP A 91 6.77 10.10 4.41
N ARG A 92 6.22 10.11 3.19
CA ARG A 92 5.80 11.34 2.50
C ARG A 92 4.45 11.89 2.96
N GLY A 93 3.72 11.16 3.80
CA GLY A 93 2.50 11.63 4.46
C GLY A 93 1.21 11.38 3.68
N ASN A 94 1.18 10.39 2.79
CA ASN A 94 -0.07 9.96 2.15
C ASN A 94 -1.02 9.35 3.20
N HIS A 95 -2.32 9.53 2.99
CA HIS A 95 -3.33 8.70 3.65
C HIS A 95 -3.26 7.28 3.06
N VAL A 96 -2.88 6.30 3.87
CA VAL A 96 -2.73 4.90 3.43
C VAL A 96 -3.85 4.04 3.99
N PHE A 97 -4.45 3.20 3.15
CA PHE A 97 -5.47 2.23 3.54
C PHE A 97 -5.44 1.01 2.62
N GLY A 98 -6.10 -0.07 3.04
CA GLY A 98 -6.17 -1.32 2.28
C GLY A 98 -7.59 -1.66 1.84
N VAL A 99 -7.72 -2.35 0.71
CA VAL A 99 -8.99 -2.86 0.20
C VAL A 99 -8.80 -4.30 -0.26
N HIS A 100 -9.46 -5.25 0.41
CA HIS A 100 -9.51 -6.64 -0.02
C HIS A 100 -10.32 -6.78 -1.32
N ILE A 101 -9.71 -7.43 -2.31
CA ILE A 101 -10.27 -7.59 -3.68
C ILE A 101 -10.54 -9.06 -4.05
N ASN A 102 -10.34 -9.99 -3.11
CA ASN A 102 -10.58 -11.42 -3.33
C ASN A 102 -12.08 -11.79 -3.40
N GLN A 103 -12.97 -10.93 -2.91
CA GLN A 103 -14.42 -11.10 -3.04
C GLN A 103 -15.00 -10.56 -4.37
N ILE A 104 -14.16 -9.97 -5.22
CA ILE A 104 -14.52 -9.63 -6.61
C ILE A 104 -14.53 -10.92 -7.43
N LYS A 105 -15.38 -11.08 -8.45
CA LYS A 105 -15.23 -12.24 -9.34
C LYS A 105 -13.99 -12.05 -10.22
N GLY A 106 -13.10 -13.04 -10.24
CA GLY A 106 -11.93 -13.01 -11.11
C GLY A 106 -12.30 -13.33 -12.57
N LYS A 107 -11.30 -13.39 -13.44
CA LYS A 107 -11.46 -13.84 -14.85
C LYS A 107 -12.13 -15.22 -15.00
N ASP A 108 -12.05 -16.06 -13.96
CA ASP A 108 -12.65 -17.39 -13.88
C ASP A 108 -14.09 -17.38 -13.34
N GLY A 109 -14.66 -16.20 -13.06
CA GLY A 109 -15.99 -16.02 -12.50
C GLY A 109 -16.10 -16.37 -11.01
N LYS A 110 -15.00 -16.71 -10.33
CA LYS A 110 -14.99 -17.18 -8.93
C LYS A 110 -14.51 -16.10 -7.96
N ILE A 111 -14.85 -16.25 -6.69
CA ILE A 111 -14.29 -15.49 -5.57
C ILE A 111 -13.22 -16.33 -4.85
N LYS A 112 -12.42 -15.68 -4.00
CA LYS A 112 -11.40 -16.33 -3.15
C LYS A 112 -11.57 -15.84 -1.71
N ALA A 113 -11.04 -16.59 -0.74
CA ALA A 113 -10.91 -16.08 0.63
C ALA A 113 -10.01 -14.83 0.66
N ASN A 114 -10.25 -13.91 1.59
CA ASN A 114 -9.40 -12.72 1.73
C ASN A 114 -7.96 -13.11 2.04
N GLY A 115 -7.01 -12.45 1.35
CA GLY A 115 -5.59 -12.60 1.64
C GLY A 115 -5.21 -11.95 2.98
N PRO A 116 -4.02 -12.25 3.51
CA PRO A 116 -3.54 -11.62 4.74
C PRO A 116 -3.43 -10.10 4.58
N ASN A 117 -3.75 -9.37 5.64
CA ASN A 117 -3.62 -7.92 5.68
C ASN A 117 -2.12 -7.52 5.70
N PRO A 118 -1.61 -6.80 4.70
CA PRO A 118 -0.19 -6.40 4.65
C PRO A 118 0.25 -5.58 5.87
N PHE A 119 -0.65 -4.83 6.50
CA PHE A 119 -0.34 -4.00 7.66
C PHE A 119 -0.04 -4.81 8.93
N ASP A 120 -0.39 -6.11 8.97
CA ASP A 120 0.02 -7.02 10.05
C ASP A 120 1.46 -7.51 9.90
N TYR A 121 2.05 -7.39 8.71
CA TYR A 121 3.40 -7.85 8.39
C TYR A 121 4.42 -6.72 8.34
N LEU A 122 3.99 -5.49 8.63
CA LEU A 122 4.81 -4.29 8.60
C LEU A 122 4.68 -3.55 9.93
N ALA A 123 5.78 -2.96 10.39
CA ALA A 123 5.81 -2.19 11.63
C ALA A 123 6.76 -0.99 11.52
N LEU A 124 6.61 -0.06 12.47
CA LEU A 124 7.57 1.02 12.72
C LEU A 124 8.19 0.81 14.09
N LYS A 125 9.52 0.77 14.16
CA LYS A 125 10.28 0.80 15.39
C LYS A 125 10.65 2.24 15.71
N TYR A 126 10.09 2.77 16.78
CA TYR A 126 10.31 4.14 17.21
C TYR A 126 11.60 4.25 18.01
N SER A 127 12.35 5.33 17.76
CA SER A 127 13.48 5.75 18.58
C SER A 127 13.06 6.04 20.03
N ALA A 128 14.03 6.06 20.93
CA ALA A 128 13.80 6.29 22.35
C ALA A 128 13.28 7.70 22.67
N ASP A 129 13.56 8.69 21.82
CA ASP A 129 13.05 10.07 21.94
C ASP A 129 11.86 10.34 21.01
N GLY A 130 11.38 9.31 20.31
CA GLY A 130 10.21 9.38 19.44
C GLY A 130 10.36 10.25 18.19
N LYS A 131 11.58 10.69 17.83
CA LYS A 131 11.80 11.58 16.69
C LYS A 131 11.96 10.84 15.37
N SER A 132 12.56 9.65 15.40
CA SER A 132 12.74 8.82 14.20
C SER A 132 12.08 7.45 14.32
N VAL A 133 11.87 6.83 13.15
CA VAL A 133 11.38 5.45 13.02
C VAL A 133 12.25 4.65 12.06
N GLU A 134 12.36 3.36 12.32
CA GLU A 134 12.96 2.36 11.45
C GLU A 134 11.84 1.45 10.91
N PRO A 135 11.63 1.35 9.59
CA PRO A 135 10.70 0.39 9.00
C PRO A 135 11.10 -1.05 9.28
N MET A 136 10.13 -1.85 9.70
CA MET A 136 10.33 -3.25 10.07
C MET A 136 9.38 -4.15 9.28
N GLU A 137 9.83 -5.34 8.91
CA GLU A 137 9.00 -6.39 8.31
C GLU A 137 8.99 -7.66 9.16
N ALA A 138 7.87 -8.38 9.11
CA ALA A 138 7.75 -9.67 9.79
C ALA A 138 8.43 -10.77 8.96
N LYS A 139 9.37 -11.49 9.59
CA LYS A 139 10.04 -12.66 9.04
C LYS A 139 10.25 -13.69 10.17
N ASP A 140 9.82 -14.93 9.94
CA ASP A 140 9.97 -16.05 10.89
C ASP A 140 9.48 -15.73 12.31
N GLY A 141 8.34 -15.04 12.41
CA GLY A 141 7.73 -14.63 13.68
C GLY A 141 8.44 -13.47 14.41
N LYS A 142 9.42 -12.82 13.78
CA LYS A 142 10.17 -11.69 14.34
C LYS A 142 10.09 -10.45 13.46
N TRP A 143 10.25 -9.29 14.07
CA TRP A 143 10.45 -8.03 13.37
C TRP A 143 11.93 -7.87 13.01
N ILE A 144 12.22 -7.67 11.72
CA ILE A 144 13.55 -7.33 11.23
C ILE A 144 13.51 -6.00 10.47
N PRO A 145 14.62 -5.24 10.40
CA PRO A 145 14.66 -4.02 9.59
C PRO A 145 14.34 -4.34 8.12
N PHE A 146 13.51 -3.51 7.50
CA PHE A 146 13.16 -3.65 6.09
C PHE A 146 14.33 -3.14 5.22
N ALA A 147 15.02 -4.06 4.54
CA ALA A 147 16.29 -3.77 3.88
C ALA A 147 16.23 -2.66 2.81
N GLU A 148 15.06 -2.45 2.20
CA GLU A 148 14.89 -1.50 1.10
C GLU A 148 14.58 -0.07 1.55
N PHE A 149 14.31 0.16 2.84
CA PHE A 149 13.93 1.48 3.38
C PHE A 149 14.59 1.74 4.73
N GLY A 150 15.52 2.69 4.75
CA GLY A 150 16.25 3.07 5.96
C GLY A 150 15.40 3.82 6.99
N ALA A 151 15.94 3.98 8.19
CA ALA A 151 15.34 4.82 9.21
C ALA A 151 15.21 6.28 8.75
N TYR A 152 14.21 6.98 9.26
CA TYR A 152 13.94 8.38 8.92
C TYR A 152 13.36 9.16 10.10
N GLU A 153 13.57 10.47 10.08
CA GLU A 153 12.98 11.40 11.03
C GLU A 153 11.50 11.64 10.72
N LEU A 154 10.67 11.61 11.76
CA LEU A 154 9.26 11.97 11.70
C LEU A 154 9.12 13.49 11.59
N ARG A 155 8.08 13.94 10.89
CA ARG A 155 7.73 15.37 10.83
C ARG A 155 7.25 15.93 12.17
N GLN A 156 6.74 15.05 13.03
CA GLN A 156 6.27 15.37 14.39
C GLN A 156 6.71 14.24 15.32
N VAL A 157 7.14 14.60 16.53
CA VAL A 157 7.53 13.63 17.55
C VAL A 157 6.34 12.70 17.82
N ALA A 158 6.59 11.39 17.86
CA ALA A 158 5.57 10.41 18.15
C ALA A 158 5.01 10.61 19.57
N PRO A 159 3.77 10.16 19.86
CA PRO A 159 3.29 10.13 21.24
C PRO A 159 4.22 9.32 22.16
N GLU A 160 4.48 9.80 23.37
CA GLU A 160 5.40 9.18 24.35
C GLU A 160 5.13 7.68 24.56
N GLY A 161 3.86 7.29 24.53
CA GLY A 161 3.45 5.88 24.65
C GLY A 161 4.01 4.95 23.57
N ARG A 162 4.61 5.46 22.48
CA ARG A 162 5.24 4.68 21.40
C ARG A 162 6.76 4.67 21.45
N TRP A 163 7.38 5.53 22.25
CA TRP A 163 8.84 5.69 22.26
C TRP A 163 9.54 4.38 22.62
N GLY A 164 10.59 4.03 21.87
CA GLY A 164 11.34 2.78 22.02
C GLY A 164 10.57 1.50 21.67
N LYS A 165 9.34 1.58 21.15
CA LYS A 165 8.51 0.40 20.82
C LYS A 165 8.52 0.10 19.33
N THR A 166 8.30 -1.17 19.00
CA THR A 166 7.94 -1.61 17.64
C THR A 166 6.44 -1.80 17.57
N VAL A 167 5.77 -1.10 16.66
CA VAL A 167 4.30 -1.11 16.55
C VAL A 167 3.91 -1.48 15.12
N SER A 168 3.05 -2.50 14.96
CA SER A 168 2.54 -2.90 13.64
C SER A 168 1.73 -1.77 13.00
N LEU A 169 1.71 -1.71 11.68
CA LEU A 169 0.88 -0.74 10.97
C LEU A 169 -0.61 -0.98 11.28
N SER A 170 -1.07 -2.22 11.38
CA SER A 170 -2.45 -2.50 11.79
C SER A 170 -2.81 -1.88 13.14
N SER A 171 -1.90 -1.95 14.12
CA SER A 171 -2.08 -1.34 15.46
C SER A 171 -2.00 0.19 15.45
N LEU A 172 -1.38 0.80 14.43
CA LEU A 172 -1.35 2.25 14.24
C LEU A 172 -2.64 2.81 13.62
N GLY A 173 -3.60 1.94 13.30
CA GLY A 173 -4.93 2.33 12.81
C GLY A 173 -5.04 2.47 11.30
N PHE A 174 -4.08 1.97 10.53
CA PHE A 174 -4.20 1.85 9.07
C PHE A 174 -5.38 0.92 8.74
N LYS A 175 -6.43 1.49 8.16
CA LYS A 175 -7.71 0.79 7.95
C LYS A 175 -7.63 -0.15 6.74
N THR A 176 -8.34 -1.27 6.85
CA THR A 176 -8.65 -2.14 5.73
C THR A 176 -10.16 -2.21 5.53
N TYR A 177 -10.57 -2.33 4.28
CA TYR A 177 -11.94 -2.56 3.83
C TYR A 177 -11.98 -3.80 2.93
N CYS A 178 -13.17 -4.26 2.60
CA CYS A 178 -13.42 -5.29 1.60
C CYS A 178 -14.33 -4.70 0.52
N TRP A 179 -13.87 -4.74 -0.73
CA TRP A 179 -14.60 -4.11 -1.84
C TRP A 179 -16.07 -4.56 -1.92
N SER A 180 -16.32 -5.85 -1.77
CA SER A 180 -17.69 -6.40 -1.88
C SER A 180 -18.49 -6.26 -0.58
N ALA A 181 -17.86 -6.40 0.58
CA ALA A 181 -18.58 -6.43 1.86
C ALA A 181 -18.89 -5.02 2.41
N ASP A 182 -18.02 -4.04 2.14
CA ASP A 182 -18.17 -2.66 2.61
C ASP A 182 -18.76 -1.72 1.54
N ASP A 183 -19.42 -2.30 0.53
CA ASP A 183 -20.03 -1.58 -0.60
C ASP A 183 -19.07 -0.59 -1.28
N GLY A 184 -17.90 -1.09 -1.70
CA GLY A 184 -16.85 -0.27 -2.30
C GLY A 184 -17.31 0.51 -3.54
N TYR A 185 -18.28 0.00 -4.29
CA TYR A 185 -18.83 0.71 -5.45
C TYR A 185 -19.44 2.07 -5.07
N ASN A 186 -20.12 2.16 -3.94
CA ASN A 186 -20.71 3.42 -3.46
C ASN A 186 -19.80 4.14 -2.45
N SER A 187 -19.02 3.39 -1.67
CA SER A 187 -18.32 3.91 -0.48
C SER A 187 -16.85 4.26 -0.71
N PHE A 188 -16.21 3.80 -1.78
CA PHE A 188 -14.76 3.98 -1.96
C PHE A 188 -14.31 5.44 -1.90
N ALA A 189 -15.13 6.36 -2.42
CA ALA A 189 -14.86 7.81 -2.37
C ALA A 189 -14.74 8.35 -0.94
N ASN A 190 -15.47 7.76 0.02
CA ASN A 190 -15.48 8.18 1.42
C ASN A 190 -14.25 7.67 2.19
N TRP A 191 -13.57 6.65 1.67
CA TRP A 191 -12.35 6.10 2.27
C TRP A 191 -11.10 6.94 1.92
N VAL A 192 -11.18 7.71 0.82
CA VAL A 192 -10.15 8.60 0.30
C VAL A 192 -10.28 9.98 0.96
N LYS A 193 -9.19 10.48 1.54
CA LYS A 193 -9.14 11.80 2.18
C LYS A 193 -8.85 12.90 1.18
#